data_AF-X7E5Q4-F1
#
_entry.id   AF-X7E5Q4-F1
#
_cell.length_a   1.000
_cell.length_b   1.000
_cell.length_c   1.000
_cell.angle_alpha   90.00
_cell.angle_beta   90.00
_cell.angle_gamma   90.00
#
_symmetry.space_group_name_H-M   'P 1'
#
loop_
_entity.id
_entity.type
_entity.pdbx_description
1 polymer ?
#
loop_
_entity_poly.entity_id
_entity_poly.type
_entity_poly.pdbx_seq_one_letter_code
_entity_poly.pdbx_strand_id
1 'polypeptide(L)'
;MLFIEAINRTGIQSNAKKLISREKKHPTISNKDSVDLSSAGHQVKEIHLDSEEKVQLTASTSVFANLIEHVLSHVMGAKLHLHSPEELSLDTKEWKLFLQVPPISTEDSQKTAGYIEPEIHRQPPAKQLIFHIPVKPSYGISIEMTLLLSPHHGSPETPSLFHTLPKENWLPVLNTPYSPDFLAQQLTHYHILLDQDGEPDQLSPLYSHINQSKITANRDLASTSGLRIWRAKNKTLTPVVLGDSEIGLLFVAHYKPLDGSTMSDEERSFQASNLYTKA
;
A
#
# COMPACT_ATOMS: atom_id res chain seq x y z
N MET A 1 -14.82 -18.24 -5.33
CA MET A 1 -14.44 -18.62 -6.70
C MET A 1 -15.16 -17.65 -7.64
N LEU A 2 -14.45 -16.83 -8.42
CA LEU A 2 -15.05 -15.72 -9.20
C LEU A 2 -14.81 -15.89 -10.71
N PHE A 3 -15.87 -15.71 -11.53
CA PHE A 3 -15.85 -15.66 -13.00
C PHE A 3 -16.74 -14.51 -13.50
N ILE A 4 -16.25 -13.65 -14.40
CA ILE A 4 -17.03 -12.60 -15.09
C ILE A 4 -16.56 -12.46 -16.56
N GLU A 5 -17.52 -12.31 -17.46
CA GLU A 5 -17.42 -12.22 -18.93
C GLU A 5 -17.43 -10.74 -19.40
N ALA A 6 -16.72 -10.41 -20.49
CA ALA A 6 -16.44 -9.03 -20.92
C ALA A 6 -17.17 -8.60 -22.21
N ILE A 7 -17.60 -7.33 -22.29
CA ILE A 7 -18.03 -6.68 -23.55
C ILE A 7 -17.33 -5.32 -23.69
N ASN A 8 -16.79 -5.08 -24.89
CA ASN A 8 -15.93 -3.96 -25.30
C ASN A 8 -16.68 -2.63 -25.53
N ARG A 9 -16.01 -1.48 -25.29
CA ARG A 9 -15.61 -0.48 -26.32
C ARG A 9 -15.03 0.86 -25.75
N THR A 10 -13.92 1.28 -26.36
CA THR A 10 -13.42 2.63 -26.72
C THR A 10 -14.32 3.83 -26.39
N GLY A 11 -13.90 4.99 -25.86
CA GLY A 11 -12.64 5.74 -25.89
C GLY A 11 -12.92 7.16 -26.42
N ILE A 12 -12.36 8.24 -25.84
CA ILE A 12 -12.12 9.57 -26.46
C ILE A 12 -11.24 10.43 -25.51
N GLN A 13 -10.23 11.09 -26.08
CA GLN A 13 -9.34 12.08 -25.45
C GLN A 13 -9.91 13.51 -25.55
N SER A 14 -9.47 14.42 -24.68
CA SER A 14 -9.41 15.85 -25.03
C SER A 14 -8.21 16.57 -24.38
N ASN A 15 -7.63 17.49 -25.15
CA ASN A 15 -6.45 18.33 -24.87
C ASN A 15 -6.84 19.67 -24.23
N ALA A 16 -5.96 20.26 -23.42
CA ALA A 16 -5.88 21.72 -23.25
C ALA A 16 -4.49 22.21 -22.80
N LYS A 17 -4.17 23.47 -23.13
CA LYS A 17 -2.83 24.05 -23.34
C LYS A 17 -2.28 24.81 -22.12
N LYS A 18 -0.95 24.94 -22.12
CA LYS A 18 -0.07 25.72 -21.22
C LYS A 18 -0.27 27.24 -21.30
N LEU A 19 0.00 27.93 -20.19
CA LEU A 19 0.43 29.34 -20.17
C LEU A 19 1.54 29.53 -19.12
N ILE A 20 2.58 30.25 -19.51
CA ILE A 20 3.85 30.47 -18.80
C ILE A 20 3.79 31.85 -18.14
N SER A 21 4.09 31.96 -16.85
CA SER A 21 4.36 33.24 -16.17
C SER A 21 5.73 33.19 -15.48
N ARG A 22 6.41 34.34 -15.49
CA ARG A 22 7.85 34.52 -15.24
C ARG A 22 8.05 35.05 -13.82
N GLU A 23 8.70 34.28 -12.94
CA GLU A 23 8.99 34.68 -11.55
C GLU A 23 10.23 35.60 -11.44
N LYS A 24 10.16 36.59 -10.55
CA LYS A 24 11.32 37.34 -10.05
C LYS A 24 11.64 36.82 -8.64
N LYS A 25 12.87 36.32 -8.43
CA LYS A 25 13.38 35.88 -7.13
C LYS A 25 13.82 37.06 -6.27
N HIS A 26 13.27 37.18 -5.07
CA HIS A 26 13.92 37.87 -3.95
C HIS A 26 14.45 36.81 -2.96
N PRO A 27 15.62 37.01 -2.35
CA PRO A 27 16.16 36.10 -1.36
C PRO A 27 15.51 36.35 0.00
N THR A 28 14.82 35.34 0.54
CA THR A 28 14.20 35.36 1.86
C THR A 28 15.26 35.12 2.93
N ILE A 29 15.32 36.04 3.90
CA ILE A 29 16.16 35.96 5.09
C ILE A 29 15.53 34.95 6.07
N SER A 30 16.32 33.96 6.51
CA SER A 30 15.92 32.91 7.45
C SER A 30 15.77 33.50 8.86
N ASN A 31 14.55 33.46 9.41
CA ASN A 31 14.26 33.72 10.81
C ASN A 31 14.32 32.38 11.58
N LYS A 32 15.16 32.33 12.62
CA LYS A 32 15.48 31.15 13.44
C LYS A 32 14.44 30.87 14.54
N ASP A 33 13.16 30.85 14.19
CA ASP A 33 12.06 30.47 15.10
C ASP A 33 11.05 29.51 14.43
N SER A 34 11.43 28.87 13.32
CA SER A 34 10.69 27.72 12.80
C SER A 34 11.06 26.49 13.60
N VAL A 35 10.05 25.82 14.16
CA VAL A 35 10.17 24.40 14.52
C VAL A 35 10.39 23.68 13.19
N ASP A 36 11.64 23.34 12.89
CA ASP A 36 11.98 22.56 11.71
C ASP A 36 11.36 21.17 11.88
N LEU A 37 10.14 20.99 11.37
CA LEU A 37 9.64 19.67 11.01
C LEU A 37 10.75 19.05 10.16
N SER A 38 11.26 17.90 10.59
CA SER A 38 12.31 17.18 9.86
C SER A 38 11.96 17.15 8.37
N SER A 39 12.96 17.16 7.49
CA SER A 39 12.73 17.07 6.03
C SER A 39 11.82 15.89 5.64
N ALA A 40 11.70 14.88 6.52
CA ALA A 40 10.73 13.78 6.44
C ALA A 40 9.25 14.22 6.63
N GLY A 41 8.95 15.13 7.56
CA GLY A 41 7.59 15.67 7.77
C GLY A 41 7.08 16.52 6.60
N HIS A 42 7.97 17.11 5.80
CA HIS A 42 7.62 17.88 4.60
C HIS A 42 7.32 17.03 3.36
N GLN A 43 7.49 15.70 3.43
CA GLN A 43 7.32 14.80 2.28
C GLN A 43 6.18 13.78 2.46
N VAL A 44 5.42 13.84 3.56
CA VAL A 44 4.29 12.93 3.78
C VAL A 44 3.18 13.30 2.79
N LYS A 45 3.03 12.49 1.75
CA LYS A 45 2.01 12.68 0.72
C LYS A 45 0.75 11.97 1.16
N GLU A 46 -0.33 12.70 1.37
CA GLU A 46 -1.63 12.09 1.62
C GLU A 46 -2.27 11.65 0.31
N ILE A 47 -2.87 10.46 0.32
CA ILE A 47 -3.74 9.97 -0.73
C ILE A 47 -5.10 9.65 -0.14
N HIS A 48 -6.12 9.60 -0.97
CA HIS A 48 -7.38 8.97 -0.60
C HIS A 48 -7.82 7.92 -1.61
N LEU A 49 -8.55 6.94 -1.12
CA LEU A 49 -9.28 5.94 -1.90
C LEU A 49 -10.76 6.27 -1.81
N ASP A 50 -11.43 6.28 -2.95
CA ASP A 50 -12.87 6.54 -3.06
C ASP A 50 -13.59 5.32 -3.61
N SER A 51 -14.74 5.01 -3.03
CA SER A 51 -15.73 4.07 -3.56
C SER A 51 -16.06 4.22 -5.06
N GLU A 52 -16.03 5.45 -5.60
CA GLU A 52 -16.35 5.73 -7.00
C GLU A 52 -15.19 5.43 -7.96
N GLU A 53 -13.95 5.62 -7.50
CA GLU A 53 -12.73 5.54 -8.32
C GLU A 53 -12.10 4.15 -8.24
N LYS A 54 -12.91 3.13 -8.59
CA LYS A 54 -12.50 1.73 -8.59
C LYS A 54 -12.46 1.12 -9.99
N VAL A 55 -11.52 0.20 -10.16
CA VAL A 55 -11.46 -0.72 -11.28
C VAL A 55 -12.14 -2.02 -10.88
N GLN A 56 -12.84 -2.66 -11.81
CA GLN A 56 -13.48 -3.95 -11.56
C GLN A 56 -12.44 -5.01 -11.15
N LEU A 57 -12.78 -5.83 -10.16
CA LEU A 57 -11.97 -6.97 -9.78
C LEU A 57 -11.92 -7.99 -10.91
N THR A 58 -10.71 -8.34 -11.35
CA THR A 58 -10.48 -9.33 -12.41
C THR A 58 -9.97 -10.65 -11.81
N ALA A 59 -10.02 -11.72 -12.60
CA ALA A 59 -9.39 -12.99 -12.23
C ALA A 59 -7.88 -12.82 -11.91
N SER A 60 -7.18 -11.96 -12.65
CA SER A 60 -5.76 -11.64 -12.40
C SER A 60 -5.57 -10.97 -11.04
N THR A 61 -6.47 -10.06 -10.69
CA THR A 61 -6.50 -9.41 -9.38
C THR A 61 -6.73 -10.41 -8.25
N SER A 62 -7.64 -11.37 -8.45
CA SER A 62 -7.88 -12.45 -7.47
C SER A 62 -6.68 -13.38 -7.30
N VAL A 63 -5.98 -13.75 -8.38
CA VAL A 63 -4.73 -14.52 -8.26
C VAL A 63 -3.72 -13.74 -7.41
N PHE A 64 -3.54 -12.45 -7.69
CA PHE A 64 -2.61 -11.62 -6.93
C PHE A 64 -3.00 -11.50 -5.44
N ALA A 65 -4.28 -11.26 -5.14
CA ALA A 65 -4.78 -11.22 -3.78
C ALA A 65 -4.55 -12.55 -3.02
N ASN A 66 -4.81 -13.69 -3.67
CA ASN A 66 -4.58 -15.00 -3.08
C ASN A 66 -3.09 -15.28 -2.79
N LEU A 67 -2.18 -14.82 -3.66
CA LEU A 67 -0.74 -14.93 -3.41
C LEU A 67 -0.33 -14.14 -2.15
N ILE A 68 -0.89 -12.94 -1.97
CA ILE A 68 -0.63 -12.12 -0.78
C ILE A 68 -1.20 -12.80 0.46
N GLU A 69 -2.46 -13.23 0.45
CA GLU A 69 -3.09 -13.93 1.57
C GLU A 69 -2.26 -15.16 1.99
N HIS A 70 -1.78 -15.93 1.02
CA HIS A 70 -0.97 -17.14 1.25
C HIS A 70 0.39 -16.81 1.88
N VAL A 71 1.07 -15.78 1.41
CA VAL A 71 2.35 -15.31 1.98
C VAL A 71 2.15 -14.76 3.38
N LEU A 72 1.16 -13.89 3.60
CA LEU A 72 0.89 -13.31 4.91
C LEU A 72 0.50 -14.37 5.93
N SER A 73 -0.35 -15.32 5.55
CA SER A 73 -0.74 -16.43 6.43
C SER A 73 0.47 -17.26 6.85
N HIS A 74 1.42 -17.49 5.94
CA HIS A 74 2.67 -18.19 6.26
C HIS A 74 3.56 -17.37 7.21
N VAL A 75 3.79 -16.09 6.89
CA VAL A 75 4.69 -15.22 7.65
C VAL A 75 4.15 -14.93 9.05
N MET A 76 2.83 -14.79 9.21
CA MET A 76 2.19 -14.56 10.50
C MET A 76 1.89 -15.85 11.26
N GLY A 77 2.08 -17.03 10.64
CA GLY A 77 1.78 -18.32 11.27
C GLY A 77 0.30 -18.51 11.63
N ALA A 78 -0.60 -17.75 10.99
CA ALA A 78 -2.02 -17.73 11.27
C ALA A 78 -2.82 -17.86 9.98
N LYS A 79 -4.02 -18.44 10.06
CA LYS A 79 -4.93 -18.49 8.90
C LYS A 79 -5.61 -17.13 8.74
N LEU A 80 -5.04 -16.30 7.88
CA LEU A 80 -5.60 -15.00 7.54
C LEU A 80 -6.59 -15.13 6.39
N HIS A 81 -7.50 -14.18 6.31
CA HIS A 81 -8.40 -14.05 5.17
C HIS A 81 -8.35 -12.61 4.69
N LEU A 82 -8.08 -12.44 3.40
CA LEU A 82 -8.02 -11.16 2.74
C LEU A 82 -9.38 -10.86 2.11
N HIS A 83 -10.14 -9.96 2.74
CA HIS A 83 -11.46 -9.60 2.29
C HIS A 83 -11.41 -8.72 1.04
N SER A 84 -12.32 -8.98 0.11
CA SER A 84 -12.64 -8.02 -0.95
C SER A 84 -13.73 -7.03 -0.52
N PRO A 85 -13.75 -5.80 -1.02
CA PRO A 85 -14.82 -4.85 -0.73
C PRO A 85 -16.19 -5.32 -1.22
N GLU A 86 -16.23 -6.08 -2.33
CA GLU A 86 -17.43 -6.74 -2.84
C GLU A 86 -18.02 -7.71 -1.82
N GLU A 87 -17.19 -8.55 -1.21
CA GLU A 87 -17.62 -9.47 -0.15
C GLU A 87 -18.18 -8.70 1.04
N LEU A 88 -17.58 -7.57 1.44
CA LEU A 88 -18.05 -6.76 2.57
C LEU A 88 -19.23 -5.84 2.21
N SER A 89 -19.70 -5.84 0.96
CA SER A 89 -20.79 -4.98 0.47
C SER A 89 -20.49 -3.49 0.63
N LEU A 90 -19.21 -3.13 0.53
CA LEU A 90 -18.72 -1.75 0.52
C LEU A 90 -18.96 -1.07 -0.83
N ASP A 91 -19.09 -1.87 -1.88
CA ASP A 91 -19.19 -1.42 -3.26
C ASP A 91 -20.47 -0.67 -3.63
N THR A 92 -21.51 -0.81 -2.81
CA THR A 92 -22.79 -0.12 -2.97
C THR A 92 -22.92 1.12 -2.09
N LYS A 93 -21.84 1.50 -1.39
CA LYS A 93 -21.85 2.55 -0.38
C LYS A 93 -20.79 3.59 -0.74
N GLU A 94 -21.12 4.85 -0.47
CA GLU A 94 -20.17 5.95 -0.62
C GLU A 94 -19.27 6.01 0.61
N TRP A 95 -17.96 5.98 0.40
CA TRP A 95 -16.97 6.12 1.45
C TRP A 95 -15.65 6.65 0.88
N LYS A 96 -14.87 7.28 1.75
CA LYS A 96 -13.53 7.78 1.45
C LYS A 96 -12.56 7.34 2.53
N LEU A 97 -11.41 6.86 2.12
CA LEU A 97 -10.34 6.39 3.00
C LEU A 97 -9.10 7.24 2.78
N PHE A 98 -8.62 7.91 3.80
CA PHE A 98 -7.41 8.73 3.73
C PHE A 98 -6.21 7.94 4.25
N LEU A 99 -5.11 7.97 3.52
CA LEU A 99 -3.89 7.23 3.83
C LEU A 99 -2.68 8.14 3.64
N GLN A 100 -1.74 8.04 4.56
CA GLN A 100 -0.43 8.62 4.40
C GLN A 100 0.45 7.67 3.58
N VAL A 101 0.99 8.17 2.47
CA VAL A 101 1.94 7.41 1.65
C VAL A 101 3.33 7.62 2.24
N PRO A 102 4.02 6.53 2.59
CA PRO A 102 5.35 6.64 3.13
C PRO A 102 6.37 7.00 2.01
N PRO A 103 7.53 7.57 2.35
CA PRO A 103 8.49 8.06 1.36
C PRO A 103 9.06 6.91 0.50
N ILE A 104 9.13 7.14 -0.82
CA ILE A 104 9.48 6.14 -1.84
C ILE A 104 11.00 5.87 -1.91
N SER A 105 11.79 6.79 -1.36
CA SER A 105 13.23 6.67 -1.17
C SER A 105 13.66 7.71 -0.16
N THR A 106 14.40 7.31 0.87
CA THR A 106 15.41 8.22 1.42
C THR A 106 16.42 8.42 0.29
N GLU A 107 16.57 9.65 -0.22
CA GLU A 107 17.85 9.99 -0.80
C GLU A 107 18.90 9.56 0.23
N ASP A 108 19.92 8.82 -0.19
CA ASP A 108 21.07 8.50 0.66
C ASP A 108 21.49 9.80 1.31
N SER A 109 21.07 9.99 2.56
CA SER A 109 21.52 11.10 3.36
C SER A 109 23.02 10.85 3.46
N GLN A 110 23.78 11.58 2.64
CA GLN A 110 25.22 11.63 2.74
C GLN A 110 25.47 11.86 4.21
N LYS A 111 25.98 10.82 4.90
CA LYS A 111 26.31 10.88 6.31
C LYS A 111 27.37 11.97 6.45
N THR A 112 26.93 13.19 6.74
CA THR A 112 27.81 14.24 7.20
C THR A 112 28.42 13.70 8.48
N ALA A 113 29.72 13.45 8.45
CA ALA A 113 30.47 12.89 9.55
C ALA A 113 30.25 13.74 10.81
N GLY A 114 29.67 13.12 11.84
CA GLY A 114 29.43 13.79 13.12
C GLY A 114 28.92 12.81 14.16
N TYR A 115 29.81 12.46 15.09
CA TYR A 115 29.61 11.65 16.30
C TYR A 115 29.43 10.13 16.12
N ILE A 116 30.37 9.37 16.68
CA ILE A 116 30.34 7.91 16.79
C ILE A 116 29.53 7.59 18.05
N GLU A 117 28.25 7.22 17.87
CA GLU A 117 27.47 6.57 18.92
C GLU A 117 28.00 5.15 19.19
N PRO A 118 27.87 4.65 20.44
CA PRO A 118 28.42 3.37 20.84
C PRO A 118 27.77 2.22 20.07
N GLU A 119 28.52 1.15 19.91
CA GLU A 119 28.19 -0.04 19.12
C GLU A 119 26.98 -0.79 19.70
N ILE A 120 25.78 -0.31 19.38
CA ILE A 120 24.53 -1.04 19.60
C ILE A 120 24.61 -2.31 18.77
N HIS A 121 24.38 -3.47 19.38
CA HIS A 121 24.31 -4.77 18.72
C HIS A 121 23.51 -4.66 17.41
N ARG A 122 24.22 -4.51 16.29
CA ARG A 122 23.60 -4.32 15.00
C ARG A 122 22.91 -5.62 14.65
N GLN A 123 21.58 -5.59 14.68
CA GLN A 123 20.79 -6.66 14.07
C GLN A 123 21.31 -6.89 12.65
N PRO A 124 21.33 -8.16 12.17
CA PRO A 124 21.76 -8.45 10.80
C PRO A 124 20.97 -7.57 9.83
N PRO A 125 21.55 -7.12 8.71
CA PRO A 125 20.83 -6.25 7.78
C PRO A 125 19.53 -6.93 7.34
N ALA A 126 18.45 -6.14 7.28
CA ALA A 126 17.16 -6.61 6.83
C ALA A 126 17.27 -7.20 5.43
N LYS A 127 16.75 -8.42 5.24
CA LYS A 127 16.80 -9.12 3.96
C LYS A 127 15.51 -8.89 3.20
N GLN A 128 15.58 -8.93 1.88
CA GLN A 128 14.39 -9.15 1.06
C GLN A 128 14.07 -10.64 1.04
N LEU A 129 12.81 -10.99 1.24
CA LEU A 129 12.35 -12.38 1.27
C LEU A 129 11.71 -12.73 -0.07
N ILE A 130 12.04 -13.91 -0.58
CA ILE A 130 11.52 -14.46 -1.83
C ILE A 130 10.64 -15.64 -1.46
N PHE A 131 9.38 -15.60 -1.87
CA PHE A 131 8.43 -16.69 -1.67
C PHE A 131 8.15 -17.37 -3.01
N HIS A 132 8.52 -18.64 -3.09
CA HIS A 132 8.21 -19.52 -4.22
C HIS A 132 6.90 -20.24 -3.93
N ILE A 133 5.90 -20.04 -4.80
CA ILE A 133 4.52 -20.46 -4.59
C ILE A 133 4.12 -21.34 -5.76
N PRO A 134 4.00 -22.66 -5.57
CA PRO A 134 3.45 -23.54 -6.60
C PRO A 134 1.94 -23.31 -6.70
N VAL A 135 1.49 -22.68 -7.78
CA VAL A 135 0.07 -22.39 -8.03
C VAL A 135 -0.51 -23.49 -8.90
N LYS A 136 -1.45 -24.24 -8.33
CA LYS A 136 -2.10 -25.36 -9.02
C LYS A 136 -3.37 -24.88 -9.74
N PRO A 137 -3.46 -25.03 -11.07
CA PRO A 137 -4.71 -24.81 -11.82
C PRO A 137 -5.80 -25.83 -11.47
N SER A 138 -7.00 -25.61 -11.99
CA SER A 138 -8.14 -26.54 -11.85
C SER A 138 -7.84 -27.95 -12.38
N TYR A 139 -6.94 -28.06 -13.36
CA TYR A 139 -6.40 -29.33 -13.87
C TYR A 139 -4.98 -29.11 -14.40
N GLY A 140 -4.14 -30.15 -14.45
CA GLY A 140 -2.77 -30.06 -14.99
C GLY A 140 -1.69 -29.82 -13.93
N ILE A 141 -0.52 -29.36 -14.38
CA ILE A 141 0.68 -29.15 -13.56
C ILE A 141 0.67 -27.77 -12.90
N SER A 142 1.35 -27.66 -11.75
CA SER A 142 1.48 -26.38 -11.06
C SER A 142 2.45 -25.44 -11.79
N ILE A 143 2.15 -24.15 -11.74
CA ILE A 143 2.99 -23.07 -12.26
C ILE A 143 3.63 -22.36 -11.07
N GLU A 144 4.93 -22.17 -11.11
CA GLU A 144 5.64 -21.45 -10.06
C GLU A 144 5.39 -19.94 -10.20
N MET A 145 4.90 -19.33 -9.12
CA MET A 145 4.80 -17.88 -8.98
C MET A 145 5.68 -17.43 -7.80
N THR A 146 6.34 -16.31 -7.97
CA THR A 146 7.28 -15.73 -7.01
C THR A 146 6.76 -14.39 -6.49
N LEU A 147 6.80 -14.21 -5.18
CA LEU A 147 6.50 -12.96 -4.52
C LEU A 147 7.72 -12.50 -3.71
N LEU A 148 8.28 -11.36 -4.11
CA LEU A 148 9.35 -10.66 -3.40
C LEU A 148 8.72 -9.72 -2.36
N LEU A 149 9.03 -9.94 -1.10
CA LEU A 149 8.61 -9.13 0.04
C LEU A 149 9.81 -8.35 0.56
N SER A 150 9.70 -7.03 0.61
CA SER A 150 10.74 -6.15 1.17
C SER A 150 10.18 -5.33 2.34
N PRO A 151 11.01 -4.97 3.33
CA PRO A 151 10.58 -4.00 4.32
C PRO A 151 10.37 -2.64 3.66
N HIS A 152 9.37 -1.90 4.12
CA HIS A 152 9.22 -0.52 3.72
C HIS A 152 10.28 0.35 4.44
N HIS A 153 10.97 1.22 3.72
CA HIS A 153 12.08 2.03 4.26
C HIS A 153 11.61 3.20 5.15
N GLY A 154 10.32 3.53 5.11
CA GLY A 154 9.71 4.59 5.91
C GLY A 154 9.32 4.17 7.32
N SER A 155 9.28 2.87 7.63
CA SER A 155 8.91 2.39 8.95
C SER A 155 10.11 2.53 9.92
N PRO A 156 9.90 3.00 11.17
CA PRO A 156 10.97 3.24 12.13
C PRO A 156 11.68 1.95 12.54
N GLU A 157 10.93 0.84 12.59
CA GLU A 157 11.45 -0.48 12.91
C GLU A 157 11.17 -1.45 11.76
N THR A 158 12.17 -2.27 11.43
CA THR A 158 11.98 -3.35 10.47
C THR A 158 11.39 -4.58 11.19
N PRO A 159 10.30 -5.16 10.68
CA PRO A 159 9.72 -6.37 11.26
C PRO A 159 10.75 -7.51 11.37
N SER A 160 10.73 -8.21 12.52
CA SER A 160 11.71 -9.26 12.84
C SER A 160 11.78 -10.38 11.80
N LEU A 161 10.68 -10.62 11.08
CA LEU A 161 10.58 -11.59 9.97
C LEU A 161 11.67 -11.41 8.91
N PHE A 162 12.11 -10.18 8.63
CA PHE A 162 13.15 -9.89 7.64
C PHE A 162 14.57 -10.27 8.09
N HIS A 163 14.71 -10.58 9.38
CA HIS A 163 15.96 -11.00 10.00
C HIS A 163 15.95 -12.51 10.29
N THR A 164 14.80 -13.05 10.69
CA THR A 164 14.64 -14.43 11.17
C THR A 164 14.33 -15.43 10.06
N LEU A 165 13.53 -15.05 9.06
CA LEU A 165 13.16 -15.98 7.99
C LEU A 165 14.34 -16.22 7.02
N PRO A 166 14.43 -17.43 6.44
CA PRO A 166 15.30 -17.68 5.29
C PRO A 166 15.02 -16.69 4.16
N LYS A 167 16.06 -16.35 3.38
CA LYS A 167 15.91 -15.44 2.24
C LYS A 167 14.93 -16.00 1.20
N GLU A 168 15.00 -17.30 0.93
CA GLU A 168 14.13 -18.00 -0.01
C GLU A 168 13.25 -18.98 0.77
N ASN A 169 11.94 -18.92 0.53
CA ASN A 169 10.94 -19.71 1.22
C ASN A 169 10.04 -20.39 0.20
N TRP A 170 9.85 -21.70 0.36
CA TRP A 170 8.95 -22.49 -0.48
C TRP A 170 7.62 -22.67 0.25
N LEU A 171 6.55 -22.12 -0.32
CA LEU A 171 5.22 -22.22 0.26
C LEU A 171 4.49 -23.49 -0.21
N PRO A 172 3.50 -23.97 0.57
CA PRO A 172 2.60 -25.02 0.12
C PRO A 172 1.86 -24.65 -1.16
N VAL A 173 1.34 -25.67 -1.84
CA VAL A 173 0.57 -25.50 -3.08
C VAL A 173 -0.66 -24.63 -2.86
N LEU A 174 -0.78 -23.57 -3.66
CA LEU A 174 -1.96 -22.72 -3.72
C LEU A 174 -2.89 -23.24 -4.82
N ASN A 175 -4.02 -23.82 -4.43
CA ASN A 175 -5.01 -24.32 -5.39
C ASN A 175 -5.87 -23.17 -5.91
N THR A 176 -6.10 -23.15 -7.22
CA THR A 176 -6.90 -22.12 -7.87
C THR A 176 -7.94 -22.74 -8.79
N PRO A 177 -9.06 -22.05 -9.02
CA PRO A 177 -10.09 -22.52 -9.95
C PRO A 177 -9.77 -22.27 -11.43
N TYR A 178 -8.68 -21.56 -11.71
CA TYR A 178 -8.38 -21.06 -13.04
C TYR A 178 -7.76 -22.13 -13.93
N SER A 179 -7.97 -22.01 -15.23
CA SER A 179 -7.38 -22.92 -16.21
C SER A 179 -5.86 -22.71 -16.31
N PRO A 180 -5.11 -23.73 -16.73
CA PRO A 180 -3.68 -23.60 -17.03
C PRO A 180 -3.37 -22.47 -18.01
N ASP A 181 -4.16 -22.36 -19.08
CA ASP A 181 -3.95 -21.37 -20.14
C ASP A 181 -4.07 -19.94 -19.62
N PHE A 182 -5.02 -19.70 -18.70
CA PHE A 182 -5.15 -18.42 -18.05
C PHE A 182 -3.96 -18.13 -17.13
N LEU A 183 -3.56 -19.09 -16.29
CA LEU A 183 -2.46 -18.92 -15.34
C LEU A 183 -1.12 -18.71 -16.05
N ALA A 184 -0.90 -19.34 -17.20
CA ALA A 184 0.30 -19.19 -18.02
C ALA A 184 0.47 -17.76 -18.58
N GLN A 185 -0.60 -16.98 -18.67
CA GLN A 185 -0.57 -15.59 -19.13
C GLN A 185 -0.39 -14.57 -17.99
N GLN A 186 -0.42 -15.03 -16.73
CA GLN A 186 -0.32 -14.14 -15.58
C GLN A 186 1.11 -13.71 -15.32
N LEU A 187 1.27 -12.56 -14.66
CA LEU A 187 2.55 -12.20 -14.06
C LEU A 187 2.91 -13.24 -13.02
N THR A 188 4.09 -13.83 -13.15
CA THR A 188 4.62 -14.83 -12.22
C THR A 188 5.53 -14.22 -11.17
N HIS A 189 5.88 -12.93 -11.28
CA HIS A 189 6.79 -12.25 -10.37
C HIS A 189 6.15 -10.96 -9.85
N TYR A 190 5.97 -10.89 -8.54
CA TYR A 190 5.44 -9.72 -7.85
C TYR A 190 6.46 -9.17 -6.87
N HIS A 191 6.49 -7.85 -6.72
CA HIS A 191 7.25 -7.17 -5.67
C HIS A 191 6.31 -6.31 -4.85
N ILE A 192 6.30 -6.55 -3.55
CA ILE A 192 5.53 -5.80 -2.57
C ILE A 192 6.41 -5.34 -1.42
N LEU A 193 6.02 -4.22 -0.83
CA LEU A 193 6.64 -3.65 0.37
C LEU A 193 5.68 -3.82 1.53
N LEU A 194 6.21 -4.25 2.68
CA LEU A 194 5.43 -4.42 3.90
C LEU A 194 5.79 -3.33 4.90
N ASP A 195 4.76 -2.69 5.40
CA ASP A 195 4.81 -1.59 6.35
C ASP A 195 3.89 -1.95 7.53
N GLN A 196 4.41 -1.88 8.75
CA GLN A 196 3.65 -2.16 9.99
C GLN A 196 3.46 -0.90 10.83
N ASP A 197 3.78 0.28 10.29
CA ASP A 197 3.66 1.57 10.97
C ASP A 197 2.38 2.31 10.54
N GLY A 198 1.36 1.58 10.08
CA GLY A 198 0.08 2.16 9.76
C GLY A 198 -0.77 2.43 10.99
N GLU A 199 -1.77 3.31 10.83
CA GLU A 199 -2.74 3.57 11.89
C GLU A 199 -3.52 2.27 12.22
N PRO A 200 -3.66 1.93 13.51
CA PRO A 200 -4.29 0.67 13.93
C PRO A 200 -5.76 0.57 13.52
N ASP A 201 -6.42 1.72 13.35
CA ASP A 201 -7.82 1.90 12.97
C ASP A 201 -7.96 2.56 11.58
N GLN A 202 -6.97 2.38 10.70
CA GLN A 202 -6.96 2.99 9.37
C GLN A 202 -8.20 2.68 8.52
N LEU A 203 -8.94 1.60 8.81
CA LEU A 203 -10.18 1.23 8.13
C LEU A 203 -11.45 1.71 8.85
N SER A 204 -11.33 2.50 9.92
CA SER A 204 -12.47 3.00 10.70
C SER A 204 -13.55 3.74 9.91
N PRO A 205 -13.24 4.49 8.82
CA PRO A 205 -14.29 5.08 7.99
C PRO A 205 -15.23 4.06 7.35
N LEU A 206 -14.83 2.78 7.26
CA LEU A 206 -15.61 1.70 6.66
C LEU A 206 -16.51 0.97 7.66
N TYR A 207 -16.32 1.17 8.98
CA TYR A 207 -17.00 0.35 10.01
C TYR A 207 -18.51 0.47 10.00
N SER A 208 -19.04 1.65 9.67
CA SER A 208 -20.48 1.89 9.50
C SER A 208 -21.04 1.24 8.23
N HIS A 209 -20.17 0.90 7.28
CA HIS A 209 -20.53 0.42 5.94
C HIS A 209 -20.34 -1.10 5.78
N ILE A 210 -19.47 -1.73 6.55
CA ILE A 210 -19.24 -3.18 6.49
C ILE A 210 -20.42 -3.98 7.05
N ASN A 211 -20.67 -5.13 6.42
CA ASN A 211 -21.53 -6.14 7.01
C ASN A 211 -20.71 -7.03 7.96
N GLN A 212 -20.74 -6.73 9.25
CA GLN A 212 -19.97 -7.46 10.28
C GLN A 212 -20.28 -8.97 10.32
N SER A 213 -21.45 -9.43 9.87
CA SER A 213 -21.76 -10.86 9.83
C SER A 213 -20.87 -11.67 8.88
N LYS A 214 -20.18 -11.00 7.94
CA LYS A 214 -19.26 -11.63 6.99
C LYS A 214 -17.82 -11.66 7.48
N ILE A 215 -17.51 -10.92 8.54
CA ILE A 215 -16.19 -10.92 9.15
C ILE A 215 -16.13 -12.14 10.05
N THR A 216 -15.32 -13.11 9.65
CA THR A 216 -15.12 -14.29 10.50
C THR A 216 -14.34 -13.81 11.72
N ALA A 217 -14.88 -13.99 12.93
CA ALA A 217 -14.23 -13.61 14.17
C ALA A 217 -12.94 -14.43 14.36
N ASN A 218 -11.86 -13.98 13.73
CA ASN A 218 -10.54 -14.53 13.86
C ASN A 218 -9.92 -13.95 15.12
N ARG A 219 -9.44 -14.81 16.03
CA ARG A 219 -8.97 -14.40 17.36
C ARG A 219 -7.63 -13.65 17.36
N ASP A 220 -6.94 -13.59 16.21
CA ASP A 220 -5.59 -13.02 16.09
C ASP A 220 -5.52 -11.76 15.18
N LEU A 221 -6.59 -10.96 15.12
CA LEU A 221 -6.63 -9.69 14.36
C LEU A 221 -5.61 -8.64 14.88
N ALA A 222 -5.01 -8.87 16.06
CA ALA A 222 -3.96 -8.01 16.58
C ALA A 222 -2.71 -7.99 15.69
N SER A 223 -2.39 -9.08 14.98
CA SER A 223 -1.21 -9.13 14.11
C SER A 223 -1.38 -8.38 12.80
N THR A 224 -2.61 -8.00 12.44
CA THR A 224 -2.94 -7.26 11.21
C THR A 224 -3.14 -5.77 11.45
N SER A 225 -3.24 -5.33 12.70
CA SER A 225 -3.42 -3.92 13.05
C SER A 225 -2.26 -3.07 12.54
N GLY A 226 -2.59 -1.99 11.80
CA GLY A 226 -1.60 -1.09 11.21
C GLY A 226 -0.83 -1.66 10.01
N LEU A 227 -1.13 -2.89 9.57
CA LEU A 227 -0.45 -3.48 8.41
C LEU A 227 -0.84 -2.74 7.13
N ARG A 228 0.16 -2.37 6.33
CA ARG A 228 -0.01 -1.82 4.98
C ARG A 228 0.90 -2.57 4.02
N ILE A 229 0.35 -2.95 2.87
CA ILE A 229 1.10 -3.54 1.77
C ILE A 229 1.06 -2.59 0.59
N TRP A 230 2.24 -2.23 0.13
CA TRP A 230 2.43 -1.32 -0.99
C TRP A 230 2.99 -2.08 -2.19
N ARG A 231 2.55 -1.70 -3.39
CA ARG A 231 3.19 -2.08 -4.64
C ARG A 231 3.97 -0.89 -5.18
N ALA A 232 5.26 -1.09 -5.41
CA ALA A 232 6.09 -0.10 -6.08
C ALA A 232 6.02 -0.30 -7.60
N LYS A 233 5.62 0.74 -8.33
CA LYS A 233 5.69 0.77 -9.80
C LYS A 233 6.01 2.18 -10.25
N ASN A 234 7.03 2.34 -11.11
CA ASN A 234 7.39 3.63 -11.72
C ASN A 234 7.58 4.78 -10.71
N LYS A 235 8.21 4.52 -9.56
CA LYS A 235 8.37 5.48 -8.45
C LYS A 235 7.05 5.96 -7.82
N THR A 236 5.98 5.17 -7.95
CA THR A 236 4.73 5.37 -7.23
C THR A 236 4.49 4.18 -6.32
N LEU A 237 4.06 4.45 -5.10
CA LEU A 237 3.55 3.44 -4.17
C LEU A 237 2.03 3.44 -4.27
N THR A 238 1.46 2.27 -4.55
CA THR A 238 0.01 2.08 -4.54
C THR A 238 -0.34 1.11 -3.42
N PRO A 239 -1.31 1.44 -2.55
CA PRO A 239 -1.75 0.54 -1.50
C PRO A 239 -2.42 -0.68 -2.15
N VAL A 240 -2.17 -1.86 -1.58
CA VAL A 240 -2.67 -3.14 -2.08
C VAL A 240 -3.53 -3.82 -1.05
N VAL A 241 -3.04 -3.86 0.20
CA VAL A 241 -3.75 -4.42 1.35
C VAL A 241 -3.60 -3.47 2.52
N LEU A 242 -4.67 -3.29 3.27
CA LEU A 242 -4.69 -2.56 4.53
C LEU A 242 -5.22 -3.49 5.61
N GLY A 243 -4.64 -3.40 6.80
CA GLY A 243 -5.04 -4.20 7.93
C GLY A 243 -5.37 -3.38 9.16
N ASP A 244 -6.36 -3.84 9.89
CA ASP A 244 -6.83 -3.24 11.13
C ASP A 244 -7.25 -4.35 12.10
N SER A 245 -7.71 -3.95 13.29
CA SER A 245 -8.18 -4.89 14.31
C SER A 245 -9.63 -5.35 14.14
N GLU A 246 -10.46 -4.63 13.38
CA GLU A 246 -11.90 -4.90 13.27
C GLU A 246 -12.24 -5.72 12.01
N ILE A 247 -11.68 -5.37 10.85
CA ILE A 247 -11.88 -6.08 9.57
C ILE A 247 -10.81 -7.15 9.35
N GLY A 248 -9.59 -6.93 9.84
CA GLY A 248 -8.45 -7.82 9.65
C GLY A 248 -7.61 -7.41 8.46
N LEU A 249 -7.94 -7.90 7.26
CA LEU A 249 -7.24 -7.54 6.02
C LEU A 249 -8.24 -7.20 4.92
N LEU A 250 -8.07 -6.04 4.30
CA LEU A 250 -8.87 -5.57 3.17
C LEU A 250 -8.00 -5.37 1.94
N PHE A 251 -8.41 -5.97 0.82
CA PHE A 251 -7.79 -5.76 -0.47
C PHE A 251 -8.27 -4.45 -1.12
N VAL A 252 -7.35 -3.53 -1.39
CA VAL A 252 -7.65 -2.19 -1.91
C VAL A 252 -6.95 -1.87 -3.25
N ALA A 253 -6.20 -2.81 -3.83
CA ALA A 253 -5.37 -2.55 -5.01
C ALA A 253 -6.13 -2.19 -6.30
N HIS A 254 -7.46 -2.30 -6.28
CA HIS A 254 -8.34 -1.97 -7.40
C HIS A 254 -8.93 -0.57 -7.28
N TYR A 255 -8.78 0.11 -6.14
CA TYR A 255 -9.04 1.55 -6.03
C TYR A 255 -7.85 2.31 -6.57
N LYS A 256 -8.14 3.35 -7.35
CA LYS A 256 -7.13 4.27 -7.84
C LYS A 256 -6.80 5.28 -6.74
N PRO A 257 -5.54 5.37 -6.30
CA PRO A 257 -5.12 6.41 -5.35
C PRO A 257 -5.28 7.79 -5.98
N LEU A 258 -5.95 8.68 -5.25
CA LEU A 258 -6.07 10.09 -5.59
C LEU A 258 -5.21 10.90 -4.64
N ASP A 259 -4.45 11.86 -5.16
CA ASP A 259 -3.65 12.75 -4.31
C ASP A 259 -4.59 13.57 -3.41
N GLY A 260 -4.33 13.56 -2.10
CA GLY A 260 -5.11 14.27 -1.07
C GLY A 260 -4.98 15.80 -1.14
N SER A 261 -4.19 16.34 -2.07
CA SER A 261 -4.03 17.79 -2.24
C SER A 261 -5.15 18.39 -3.10
N THR A 262 -6.36 18.43 -2.57
CA THR A 262 -7.25 19.57 -2.83
C THR A 262 -7.34 20.40 -1.56
N MET A 263 -6.22 20.98 -1.12
CA MET A 263 -6.36 22.25 -0.41
C MET A 263 -7.08 23.17 -1.39
N SER A 264 -8.28 23.63 -1.04
CA SER A 264 -8.98 24.58 -1.91
C SER A 264 -8.06 25.79 -2.09
N ASP A 265 -8.16 26.46 -3.24
CA ASP A 265 -7.40 27.70 -3.45
C ASP A 265 -7.69 28.73 -2.34
N GLU A 266 -8.83 28.61 -1.65
CA GLU A 266 -9.20 29.42 -0.49
C GLU A 266 -8.36 29.07 0.75
N GLU A 267 -8.09 27.79 1.05
CA GLU A 267 -7.21 27.41 2.17
C GLU A 267 -5.75 27.81 1.91
N ARG A 268 -5.28 27.70 0.67
CA ARG A 268 -3.98 28.25 0.24
C ARG A 268 -3.93 29.77 0.39
N SER A 269 -5.03 30.45 0.06
CA SER A 269 -5.16 31.90 0.22
C SER A 269 -5.23 32.34 1.69
N PHE A 270 -5.84 31.53 2.56
CA PHE A 270 -5.91 31.78 4.01
C PHE A 270 -4.58 31.54 4.72
N GLN A 271 -3.82 30.52 4.33
CA GLN A 271 -2.46 30.34 4.84
C GLN A 271 -1.51 31.44 4.34
N ALA A 272 -1.62 31.83 3.06
CA ALA A 272 -0.86 32.94 2.52
C ALA A 272 -1.24 34.27 3.18
N SER A 273 -2.51 34.52 3.48
CA SER A 273 -2.95 35.77 4.13
C SER A 273 -2.55 35.85 5.61
N ASN A 274 -2.61 34.73 6.34
CA ASN A 274 -2.18 34.67 7.75
C ASN A 274 -0.67 34.83 7.95
N LEU A 275 0.13 34.62 6.90
CA LEU A 275 1.56 34.93 6.90
C LEU A 275 1.85 36.43 6.68
N TYR A 276 0.89 37.22 6.21
CA TYR A 276 1.02 38.66 5.96
C TYR A 276 0.41 39.55 7.06
N THR A 277 -0.32 39.00 8.03
CA THR A 277 -1.01 39.78 9.09
C THR A 277 -0.24 39.91 10.41
N LYS A 278 1.03 39.50 10.48
CA LYS A 278 1.92 39.87 11.60
C LYS A 278 3.09 40.70 11.07
N ALA A 279 2.83 41.99 10.88
CA ALA A 279 3.82 43.06 10.80
C ALA A 279 3.45 44.12 11.83
#